data_AF-A0A9E2B121-F1
#
_entry.id   AF-A0A9E2B121-F1
#
_cell.length_a   1.000
_cell.length_b   1.000
_cell.length_c   1.000
_cell.angle_alpha   90.00
_cell.angle_beta   90.00
_cell.angle_gamma   90.00
#
_symmetry.space_group_name_H-M   'P 1'
#
loop_
_entity.id
_entity.type
_entity.pdbx_description
1 polymer ?
#
loop_
_entity_poly.entity_id
_entity_poly.type
_entity_poly.pdbx_seq_one_letter_code
_entity_poly.pdbx_strand_id
1 'polypeptide(L)' 'VKATNALGLLLLIVVFLFEFLKDEVNTNQLWSLMILVAITALFILFSRKQQSKYYSAFWVEALPILWAAVLMVLT' A
#
# COMPACT_ATOMS: atom_id res chain seq x y z
N VAL A 1 -3.46 20.86 -8.24
CA VAL A 1 -2.98 19.48 -8.05
C VAL A 1 -3.84 18.77 -6.98
N LYS A 2 -5.02 18.26 -7.33
CA LYS A 2 -5.92 17.50 -6.41
C LYS A 2 -6.24 16.09 -6.91
N ALA A 3 -6.05 15.83 -8.21
CA ALA A 3 -6.41 14.57 -8.87
C ALA A 3 -5.40 13.42 -8.61
N THR A 4 -4.12 13.72 -8.38
CA THR A 4 -3.07 12.68 -8.25
C THR A 4 -3.21 11.81 -7.00
N ASN A 5 -3.70 12.38 -5.89
CA ASN A 5 -3.92 11.59 -4.66
C ASN A 5 -5.14 10.65 -4.77
N ALA A 6 -6.11 10.99 -5.63
CA ALA A 6 -7.26 10.12 -5.88
C ALA A 6 -6.86 8.88 -6.71
N LEU A 7 -5.92 9.05 -7.66
CA LEU A 7 -5.38 7.94 -8.44
C LEU A 7 -4.64 6.92 -7.56
N GLY A 8 -3.84 7.38 -6.59
CA GLY A 8 -3.17 6.47 -5.64
C GLY A 8 -4.15 5.65 -4.80
N LEU A 9 -5.24 6.28 -4.34
CA LEU A 9 -6.28 5.58 -3.59
C LEU A 9 -7.06 4.59 -4.48
N LEU A 10 -7.36 4.99 -5.73
CA LEU A 10 -8.05 4.13 -6.70
C LEU A 10 -7.20 2.91 -7.05
N LEU A 11 -5.90 3.09 -7.27
CA LEU A 11 -4.97 1.99 -7.53
C LEU A 11 -4.91 1.00 -6.36
N LEU A 12 -4.91 1.47 -5.11
CA LEU A 12 -4.98 0.59 -3.93
C LEU A 12 -6.24 -0.27 -3.93
N ILE A 13 -7.40 0.31 -4.27
CA ILE A 13 -8.66 -0.44 -4.35
C ILE A 13 -8.58 -1.50 -5.45
N VAL A 14 -8.03 -1.18 -6.62
CA VAL A 14 -7.86 -2.14 -7.72
C VAL A 14 -6.92 -3.29 -7.32
N VAL A 15 -5.80 -3.00 -6.66
CA VAL A 15 -4.87 -4.01 -6.16
C VAL A 15 -5.53 -4.92 -5.12
N PHE A 16 -6.32 -4.35 -4.22
CA PHE A 16 -7.07 -5.13 -3.23
C PHE A 16 -8.09 -6.06 -3.90
N LEU A 17 -8.81 -5.58 -4.92
CA LEU A 17 -9.75 -6.40 -5.69
C LEU A 17 -9.06 -7.54 -6.47
N PHE A 18 -7.85 -7.32 -6.97
CA PHE A 18 -7.07 -8.36 -7.65
C PHE A 18 -6.68 -9.52 -6.75
N GLU A 19 -6.55 -9.32 -5.44
CA GLU A 19 -6.29 -10.43 -4.51
C GLU A 19 -7.46 -11.42 -4.46
N PHE A 20 -8.70 -10.94 -4.60
CA PHE A 20 -9.90 -11.79 -4.65
C PHE A 20 -10.13 -12.46 -6.01
N LEU A 21 -9.36 -12.07 -7.04
CA LEU A 21 -9.43 -12.67 -8.36
C LEU A 21 -8.55 -13.93 -8.49
N LYS A 22 -7.69 -14.20 -7.49
CA LYS A 22 -6.86 -15.40 -7.43
C LYS A 22 -7.68 -16.62 -7.00
N ASP A 23 -7.41 -17.76 -7.63
CA ASP A 23 -8.07 -19.04 -7.31
C ASP A 23 -7.72 -19.55 -5.90
N GLU A 24 -6.51 -19.24 -5.41
CA GLU A 24 -6.08 -19.57 -4.06
C GLU A 24 -5.81 -18.29 -3.25
N VAL A 25 -6.70 -18.02 -2.30
CA VAL A 25 -6.56 -16.92 -1.36
C VAL A 25 -5.84 -17.44 -0.12
N ASN A 26 -4.54 -17.20 -0.03
CA ASN A 26 -3.78 -17.52 1.18
C ASN A 26 -4.12 -16.49 2.27
N THR A 27 -4.64 -16.95 3.41
CA THR A 27 -5.03 -16.11 4.54
C THR A 27 -3.87 -15.24 5.05
N ASN A 28 -2.64 -15.74 5.10
CA ASN A 28 -1.48 -14.95 5.55
C ASN A 28 -1.15 -13.84 4.55
N GLN A 29 -1.30 -14.12 3.25
CA GLN A 29 -1.07 -13.15 2.20
C GLN A 29 -2.16 -12.07 2.20
N LEU A 30 -3.42 -12.45 2.43
CA LEU A 30 -4.54 -11.51 2.60
C LEU A 30 -4.32 -10.55 3.77
N TRP A 31 -3.89 -11.06 4.94
CA TRP A 31 -3.58 -10.23 6.11
C TRP A 31 -2.41 -9.28 5.83
N SER A 32 -1.34 -9.75 5.19
CA SER A 32 -0.19 -8.93 4.78
C SER A 32 -0.63 -7.80 3.84
N LEU A 33 -1.47 -8.12 2.85
CA LEU A 33 -1.95 -7.17 1.85
C LEU A 33 -2.89 -6.13 2.47
N MET A 34 -3.76 -6.51 3.41
CA MET A 34 -4.58 -5.55 4.18
C MET A 34 -3.72 -4.56 4.98
N ILE A 35 -2.71 -5.05 5.70
CA ILE A 35 -1.80 -4.19 6.48
C ILE A 35 -1.09 -3.20 5.56
N LEU A 36 -0.60 -3.69 4.42
CA LEU A 36 0.09 -2.85 3.44
C LEU A 36 -0.84 -1.79 2.83
N VAL A 37 -2.06 -2.16 2.45
CA VAL A 37 -3.06 -1.23 1.91
C VAL A 37 -3.41 -0.15 2.93
N ALA A 38 -3.61 -0.52 4.20
CA ALA A 38 -3.93 0.42 5.27
C ALA A 38 -2.80 1.44 5.50
N ILE A 39 -1.55 0.96 5.59
CA ILE A 39 -0.36 1.81 5.75
C ILE A 39 -0.22 2.77 4.56
N THR A 40 -0.36 2.26 3.33
CA THR A 40 -0.21 3.05 2.11
C THR A 40 -1.33 4.10 1.98
N ALA A 41 -2.57 3.75 2.30
CA ALA A 41 -3.69 4.69 2.34
C ALA A 41 -3.46 5.81 3.36
N LEU A 42 -2.91 5.48 4.52
CA LEU A 42 -2.55 6.45 5.56
C LEU A 42 -1.47 7.41 5.04
N PHE A 43 -0.42 6.92 4.37
CA PHE A 43 0.59 7.77 3.74
C PHE A 43 0.02 8.67 2.64
N ILE A 44 -0.92 8.19 1.82
CA ILE A 44 -1.59 9.02 0.80
C ILE A 44 -2.42 10.14 1.44
N LEU A 45 -3.10 9.85 2.55
CA LEU A 45 -3.86 10.85 3.31
C LEU A 45 -2.94 11.89 3.98
N PHE A 46 -1.84 11.44 4.60
CA PHE A 46 -0.87 12.29 5.29
C PHE A 46 0.03 13.10 4.33
N SER A 47 0.31 12.57 3.14
CA SER A 47 1.03 13.27 2.05
C SER A 47 0.42 14.64 1.73
N ARG A 48 -0.90 14.80 1.94
CA ARG A 48 -1.62 16.05 1.70
C ARG A 48 -1.18 17.21 2.61
N LYS A 49 -0.63 16.93 3.80
CA LYS A 49 -0.17 17.97 4.75
C LYS A 49 1.32 18.33 4.61
N GLN A 50 2.15 17.49 3.99
CA GLN A 50 3.60 17.67 4.01
C GLN A 50 4.25 17.15 2.71
N GLN A 51 4.12 17.91 1.62
CA GLN A 51 4.78 17.63 0.32
C GLN A 51 6.32 17.88 0.36
N SER A 52 7.01 17.39 1.39
CA SER A 52 8.47 17.37 1.35
C SER A 52 8.91 16.51 0.16
N LYS A 53 9.83 17.05 -0.66
CA LYS A 53 10.40 16.40 -1.87
C LYS A 53 10.91 14.97 -1.62
N TYR A 54 11.24 14.66 -0.37
CA TYR A 54 11.76 13.36 0.08
C TYR A 54 10.70 12.39 0.62
N TYR A 55 9.49 12.84 0.90
CA TYR A 55 8.43 11.99 1.44
C TYR A 55 8.04 10.88 0.45
N SER A 56 7.93 11.22 -0.83
CA SER A 56 7.63 10.22 -1.87
C SER A 56 8.79 9.25 -2.06
N ALA A 57 10.03 9.74 -2.11
CA ALA A 57 11.20 8.86 -2.28
C ALA A 57 11.32 7.87 -1.12
N PHE A 58 11.28 8.33 0.13
CA PHE A 58 11.45 7.47 1.29
C PHE A 58 10.29 6.47 1.47
N TRP A 59 9.03 6.93 1.42
CA TRP A 59 7.89 6.05 1.69
C TRP A 59 7.51 5.14 0.54
N VAL A 60 7.64 5.58 -0.72
CA VAL A 60 7.35 4.73 -1.88
C VAL A 60 8.45 3.69 -2.07
N GLU A 61 9.72 4.03 -1.83
CA GLU A 61 10.83 3.06 -1.91
C GLU A 61 10.90 2.14 -0.69
N ALA A 62 10.34 2.53 0.46
CA ALA A 62 10.22 1.66 1.64
C ALA A 62 9.07 0.65 1.52
N LEU A 63 8.10 0.86 0.64
CA LEU A 63 6.94 -0.04 0.48
C LEU A 63 7.34 -1.49 0.16
N PRO A 64 8.25 -1.77 -0.80
CA PRO A 64 8.73 -3.12 -1.08
C PRO A 64 9.42 -3.79 0.11
N ILE A 65 10.21 -3.01 0.87
CA ILE A 65 10.92 -3.50 2.05
C ILE A 65 9.93 -3.82 3.18
N LEU A 66 8.95 -2.95 3.41
CA LEU A 66 7.87 -3.17 4.38
C LEU A 66 7.05 -4.41 4.05
N TRP A 67 6.70 -4.61 2.78
CA TRP A 67 5.99 -5.81 2.34
C TRP A 67 6.79 -7.08 2.62
N ALA A 68 8.07 -7.10 2.25
CA ALA A 68 8.95 -8.23 2.48
C ALA A 68 9.11 -8.54 3.98
N ALA A 69 9.24 -7.51 4.81
CA ALA A 69 9.32 -7.66 6.27
C ALA A 69 8.02 -8.25 6.86
N VAL A 70 6.85 -7.76 6.42
CA VAL A 70 5.54 -8.28 6.85
C VAL A 70 5.36 -9.73 6.42
N LEU A 71 5.76 -10.09 5.19
CA LEU A 71 5.75 -11.48 4.75
C LEU A 71 6.64 -12.36 5.62
N MET A 72 7.89 -11.97 5.86
CA MET A 72 8.82 -12.75 6.71
C MET A 72 8.31 -12.97 8.14
N VAL A 73 7.52 -12.04 8.69
CA VAL A 73 6.92 -12.20 10.03
C VAL A 73 5.70 -13.11 10.01
N LEU A 74 4.96 -13.14 8.90
CA LEU A 74 3.73 -13.94 8.73
C LEU A 74 3.96 -15.34 8.16
N THR A 75 5.10 -15.59 7.49
CA THR A 75 5.53 -16.92 6.99
C THR A 75 6.38 -17.64 8.01
#